data_AF-A0A2K3MPG3-F1
#
_entry.id   AF-A0A2K3MPG3-F1
#
_cell.length_a   1.000
_cell.length_b   1.000
_cell.length_c   1.000
_cell.angle_alpha   90.00
_cell.angle_beta   90.00
_cell.angle_gamma   90.00
#
_symmetry.space_group_name_H-M   'P 1'
#
loop_
_entity.id
_entity.type
_entity.pdbx_description
1 polymer ?
#
loop_
_entity_poly.entity_id
_entity_poly.type
_entity_poly.pdbx_seq_one_letter_code
_entity_poly.pdbx_strand_id
1 'polypeptide(L)'
;MVYLSQVIDETLRNMTLFSTFREATADVNIDGYFIPKGWKVMPWIRAVHMNPQYHSNPEEFNPARWNDFNSTKGTFLPFGWGRRLCPGRDLARFELTVFLHYFLMNYKLELKNPECPVTHFPALKQLDNCLAKITKLSSDLN
;
A
#
# COMPACT_ATOMS: atom_id res chain seq x y z
N MET A 1 -3.09 -17.86 -7.26
CA MET A 1 -3.21 -16.46 -7.73
C MET A 1 -1.96 -15.66 -7.36
N VAL A 2 -0.80 -16.02 -7.93
CA VAL A 2 0.49 -15.37 -7.57
C VAL A 2 0.48 -13.89 -7.97
N TYR A 3 0.16 -13.61 -9.23
CA TYR A 3 0.15 -12.24 -9.74
C TYR A 3 -0.86 -11.33 -9.02
N LEU A 4 -2.04 -11.85 -8.64
CA LEU A 4 -3.02 -11.07 -7.88
C LEU A 4 -2.48 -10.65 -6.51
N SER A 5 -1.77 -11.54 -5.80
CA SER A 5 -1.14 -11.17 -4.53
C SER A 5 -0.09 -10.07 -4.72
N GLN A 6 0.68 -10.13 -5.80
CA GLN A 6 1.67 -9.10 -6.12
C GLN A 6 1.03 -7.75 -6.43
N VAL A 7 -0.10 -7.76 -7.16
CA VAL A 7 -0.91 -6.56 -7.39
C VAL A 7 -1.38 -5.97 -6.06
N ILE A 8 -1.92 -6.80 -5.15
CA ILE A 8 -2.36 -6.37 -3.83
C ILE A 8 -1.19 -5.77 -3.02
N ASP A 9 -0.04 -6.43 -2.99
CA ASP A 9 1.13 -5.94 -2.25
C ASP A 9 1.64 -4.60 -2.82
N GLU A 10 1.67 -4.44 -4.15
CA GLU A 10 2.05 -3.18 -4.78
C GLU A 10 1.03 -2.07 -4.53
N THR A 11 -0.27 -2.39 -4.53
CA THR A 11 -1.32 -1.44 -4.14
C THR A 11 -1.13 -0.97 -2.71
N LEU A 12 -0.89 -1.89 -1.77
CA LEU A 12 -0.66 -1.57 -0.35
C LEU A 12 0.61 -0.72 -0.15
N ARG A 13 1.68 -0.98 -0.91
CA ARG A 13 2.90 -0.16 -0.90
C ARG A 13 2.61 1.28 -1.33
N ASN A 14 1.96 1.46 -2.48
CA ASN A 14 1.69 2.78 -3.06
C ASN A 14 0.65 3.60 -2.31
N MET A 15 -0.39 2.93 -1.81
CA MET A 15 -1.49 3.54 -1.08
C MET A 15 -1.22 3.63 0.42
N THR A 16 0.02 3.51 0.89
CA THR A 16 0.30 3.57 2.34
C THR A 16 -0.19 4.89 2.95
N LEU A 17 -1.31 4.77 3.66
CA LEU A 17 -2.03 5.86 4.34
C LEU A 17 -1.45 6.13 5.72
N PHE A 18 -0.81 5.12 6.31
CA PHE A 18 -0.61 5.09 7.75
C PHE A 18 0.74 5.66 8.13
N SER A 19 0.67 6.81 8.79
CA SER A 19 1.63 7.13 9.84
C SER A 19 1.05 6.73 11.17
N THR A 20 1.85 6.08 12.01
CA THR A 20 1.42 5.76 13.36
C THR A 20 1.95 6.79 14.33
N PHE A 21 1.18 7.16 15.34
CA PHE A 21 1.67 8.05 16.38
C PHE A 21 2.27 7.25 17.53
N ARG A 22 3.40 7.71 18.04
CA ARG A 22 4.13 7.12 19.16
C ARG A 22 4.52 8.23 20.13
N GLU A 23 4.87 7.83 21.33
CA GLU A 23 5.50 8.67 22.34
C GLU A 23 6.73 7.95 22.87
N ALA A 24 7.84 8.66 23.01
CA ALA A 24 9.04 8.13 23.64
C ALA A 24 8.79 7.94 25.14
N THR A 25 8.76 6.69 25.61
CA THR A 25 8.49 6.38 27.03
C THR A 25 9.73 6.55 27.93
N ALA A 26 10.89 6.69 27.31
CA ALA A 26 12.19 6.96 27.92
C ALA A 26 13.02 7.78 26.93
N ASP A 27 14.15 8.33 27.39
CA ASP A 27 15.13 8.91 26.49
C ASP A 27 15.72 7.81 25.59
N VAL A 28 15.77 8.04 24.28
CA VAL A 28 16.25 7.05 23.30
C VAL A 28 17.26 7.70 22.35
N ASN A 29 18.33 6.99 22.02
CA ASN A 29 19.21 7.33 20.91
C ASN A 29 18.93 6.38 19.72
N ILE A 30 18.61 6.93 18.55
CA ILE A 30 18.40 6.17 17.30
C ILE A 30 19.30 6.78 16.23
N ASP A 31 20.22 5.99 15.67
CA ASP A 31 21.15 6.43 14.61
C ASP A 31 21.86 7.76 14.92
N GLY A 32 22.23 7.97 16.19
CA GLY A 32 22.89 9.20 16.66
C GLY A 32 21.94 10.36 17.01
N TYR A 33 20.63 10.20 16.82
CA TYR A 33 19.62 11.19 17.20
C TYR A 33 19.05 10.90 18.59
N PHE A 34 19.19 11.89 19.49
CA PHE A 34 18.61 11.85 20.82
C PHE A 34 17.13 12.28 20.79
N ILE A 35 16.25 11.41 21.26
CA ILE A 35 14.81 11.61 21.37
C ILE A 35 14.44 11.59 22.86
N PRO A 36 14.11 12.75 23.46
CA PRO A 36 13.75 12.81 24.87
C PRO A 36 12.43 12.09 25.19
N LYS A 37 12.32 11.60 26.42
CA LYS A 37 11.08 11.08 26.99
C LYS A 37 9.95 12.09 26.84
N GLY A 38 8.76 11.62 26.48
CA GLY A 38 7.54 12.40 26.30
C GLY A 38 7.37 12.99 24.89
N TRP A 39 8.40 12.94 24.05
CA TRP A 39 8.29 13.43 22.67
C TRP A 39 7.36 12.55 21.84
N LYS A 40 6.52 13.21 21.03
CA LYS A 40 5.68 12.53 20.04
C LYS A 40 6.53 12.21 18.81
N VAL A 41 6.43 10.97 18.36
CA VAL A 41 7.17 10.47 17.20
C VAL A 41 6.16 9.93 16.20
N MET A 42 6.35 10.30 14.93
CA MET A 42 5.53 9.81 13.82
C MET A 42 6.43 9.08 12.83
N PRO A 43 6.49 7.73 12.84
CA PRO A 43 7.19 6.98 11.82
C PRO A 43 6.49 7.17 10.46
N TRP A 44 7.22 7.74 9.51
CA TRP A 44 6.73 8.00 8.17
C TRP A 44 6.92 6.77 7.27
N ILE A 45 6.01 5.78 7.39
CA ILE A 45 6.10 4.49 6.68
C ILE A 45 6.18 4.69 5.16
N ARG A 46 5.51 5.74 4.63
CA ARG A 46 5.57 6.07 3.21
C ARG A 46 7.00 6.32 2.70
N ALA A 47 7.90 6.90 3.52
CA ALA A 47 9.29 7.08 3.09
C ALA A 47 9.99 5.73 2.86
N VAL A 48 9.72 4.71 3.67
CA VAL A 48 10.30 3.37 3.48
C VAL A 48 9.81 2.75 2.17
N HIS A 49 8.50 2.80 1.93
CA HIS A 49 7.88 2.23 0.74
C HIS A 49 8.24 2.96 -0.57
N MET A 50 8.64 4.23 -0.47
CA MET A 50 9.08 5.05 -1.59
C MET A 50 10.61 5.17 -1.68
N ASN A 51 11.36 4.44 -0.85
CA ASN A 51 12.82 4.52 -0.87
C ASN A 51 13.38 3.66 -2.03
N PRO A 52 14.11 4.24 -3.00
CA PRO A 52 14.68 3.52 -4.13
C PRO A 52 15.74 2.47 -3.75
N GLN A 53 16.32 2.58 -2.55
CA GLN A 53 17.23 1.57 -2.00
C GLN A 53 16.51 0.23 -1.75
N TYR A 54 15.22 0.27 -1.41
CA TYR A 54 14.42 -0.92 -1.09
C TYR A 54 13.49 -1.32 -2.23
N HIS A 55 13.05 -0.36 -3.03
CA HIS A 55 12.09 -0.54 -4.11
C HIS A 55 12.57 0.19 -5.37
N SER A 56 13.09 -0.54 -6.37
CA SER A 56 13.52 0.02 -7.65
C SER A 56 12.40 0.80 -8.34
N ASN A 57 12.62 2.01 -8.85
CA ASN A 57 11.59 2.88 -9.43
C ASN A 57 10.31 2.94 -8.57
N PRO A 58 10.37 3.48 -7.34
CA PRO A 58 9.30 3.37 -6.36
C PRO A 58 7.99 4.07 -6.78
N GLU A 59 8.06 5.00 -7.72
CA GLU A 59 6.90 5.72 -8.26
C GLU A 59 6.13 4.90 -9.30
N GLU A 60 6.76 3.91 -9.91
CA GLU A 60 6.13 3.01 -10.86
C GLU A 60 5.27 1.97 -10.12
N PHE A 61 4.03 1.78 -10.56
CA PHE A 61 3.21 0.65 -10.12
C PHE A 61 3.66 -0.62 -10.86
N ASN A 62 4.49 -1.43 -10.22
CA ASN A 62 5.07 -2.62 -10.83
C ASN A 62 4.88 -3.87 -9.94
N PRO A 63 3.81 -4.65 -10.14
CA PRO A 63 3.61 -5.91 -9.41
C PRO A 63 4.75 -6.93 -9.59
N ALA A 64 5.43 -6.94 -10.74
CA ALA A 64 6.49 -7.91 -10.99
C ALA A 64 7.72 -7.72 -10.09
N ARG A 65 7.86 -6.56 -9.41
CA ARG A 65 8.95 -6.34 -8.44
C ARG A 65 8.99 -7.37 -7.33
N TRP A 66 7.83 -7.95 -7.01
CA TRP A 66 7.67 -8.90 -5.93
C TRP A 66 8.19 -10.29 -6.27
N ASN A 67 8.55 -10.57 -7.53
CA ASN A 67 9.21 -11.82 -7.92
C ASN A 67 10.61 -11.94 -7.30
N ASP A 68 11.38 -10.84 -7.33
CA ASP A 68 12.77 -10.78 -6.86
C ASP A 68 12.89 -10.01 -5.54
N PHE A 69 11.77 -9.69 -4.91
CA PHE A 69 11.77 -8.87 -3.69
C PHE A 69 12.35 -9.64 -2.51
N ASN A 70 13.54 -9.23 -2.08
CA ASN A 70 14.12 -9.74 -0.85
C ASN A 70 13.43 -9.07 0.35
N SER A 71 12.60 -9.83 1.08
CA SER A 71 11.84 -9.32 2.23
C SER A 71 12.75 -9.06 3.44
N THR A 72 13.55 -8.01 3.34
CA THR A 72 14.33 -7.51 4.46
C THR A 72 13.36 -6.96 5.51
N LYS A 73 13.61 -7.24 6.80
CA LYS A 73 12.74 -6.75 7.88
C LYS A 73 12.66 -5.23 7.82
N GLY A 74 11.45 -4.70 7.86
CA GLY A 74 11.22 -3.25 7.91
C GLY A 74 11.17 -2.54 6.57
N THR A 75 11.31 -3.22 5.42
CA THR A 75 11.25 -2.57 4.09
C THR A 75 9.85 -2.57 3.46
N PHE A 76 8.92 -3.36 4.02
CA PHE A 76 7.52 -3.41 3.61
C PHE A 76 6.62 -3.61 4.84
N LEU A 77 5.86 -2.58 5.21
CA LEU A 77 5.11 -2.44 6.46
C LEU A 77 3.67 -1.89 6.24
N PRO A 78 2.89 -2.42 5.28
CA PRO A 78 1.57 -1.86 4.95
C PRO A 78 0.54 -1.96 6.09
N PHE A 79 0.77 -2.87 7.04
CA PHE A 79 -0.08 -3.11 8.19
C PHE A 79 0.61 -2.75 9.52
N GLY A 80 1.70 -1.98 9.46
CA GLY A 80 2.56 -1.71 10.61
C GLY A 80 3.46 -2.89 10.98
N TRP A 81 3.94 -2.90 12.23
CA TRP A 81 4.90 -3.90 12.72
C TRP A 81 4.81 -4.10 14.24
N GLY A 82 5.36 -5.22 14.71
CA GLY A 82 5.54 -5.52 16.13
C GLY A 82 4.23 -5.82 16.86
N ARG A 83 4.18 -5.50 18.17
CA ARG A 83 3.02 -5.82 19.02
C ARG A 83 1.73 -5.09 18.64
N ARG A 84 1.82 -4.06 17.80
CA ARG A 84 0.67 -3.30 17.26
C ARG A 84 0.50 -3.53 15.75
N LEU A 85 0.96 -4.67 15.24
CA LEU A 85 0.63 -5.11 13.89
C LEU A 85 -0.89 -5.15 13.73
N CYS A 86 -1.40 -4.66 12.60
CA CYS A 86 -2.84 -4.63 12.35
C CYS A 86 -3.45 -6.03 12.51
N PRO A 87 -4.40 -6.25 13.43
CA PRO A 87 -5.06 -7.54 13.60
C PRO A 87 -5.94 -7.89 12.39
N GLY A 88 -6.36 -6.90 11.61
CA GLY A 88 -7.12 -7.08 10.37
C GLY A 88 -6.28 -7.36 9.12
N ARG A 89 -4.95 -7.56 9.25
CA ARG A 89 -4.06 -7.80 8.09
C ARG A 89 -4.56 -8.93 7.20
N ASP A 90 -4.83 -10.09 7.79
CA ASP A 90 -5.17 -11.28 7.02
C ASP A 90 -6.59 -11.18 6.45
N LEU A 91 -7.52 -10.59 7.22
CA LEU A 91 -8.87 -10.28 6.76
C LEU A 91 -8.85 -9.32 5.56
N ALA A 92 -8.12 -8.21 5.65
CA ALA A 92 -8.04 -7.23 4.57
C ALA A 92 -7.44 -7.84 3.29
N ARG A 93 -6.40 -8.67 3.41
CA ARG A 93 -5.82 -9.39 2.25
C ARG A 93 -6.83 -10.38 1.65
N PHE A 94 -7.58 -11.08 2.49
CA PHE A 94 -8.63 -11.98 2.04
C PHE A 94 -9.75 -11.24 1.30
N GLU A 95 -10.27 -10.16 1.88
CA GLU A 95 -11.32 -9.32 1.28
C GLU A 95 -10.87 -8.76 -0.08
N LEU A 96 -9.65 -8.20 -0.16
CA LEU A 96 -9.08 -7.69 -1.41
C LEU A 96 -8.93 -8.80 -2.46
N THR A 97 -8.47 -9.98 -2.06
CA THR A 97 -8.29 -11.13 -2.96
C THR A 97 -9.63 -11.58 -3.53
N VAL A 98 -10.63 -11.77 -2.66
CA VAL A 98 -11.98 -12.19 -3.06
C VAL A 98 -12.61 -11.15 -3.96
N PHE A 99 -12.62 -9.88 -3.54
CA PHE A 99 -13.20 -8.79 -4.32
C PHE A 99 -12.57 -8.69 -5.70
N LEU A 100 -11.24 -8.61 -5.79
CA LEU A 100 -10.54 -8.46 -7.07
C LEU A 100 -10.74 -9.69 -7.96
N HIS A 101 -10.73 -10.90 -7.41
CA HIS A 101 -10.99 -12.10 -8.19
C HIS A 101 -12.36 -12.03 -8.89
N TYR A 102 -13.43 -11.80 -8.13
CA TYR A 102 -14.77 -11.73 -8.71
C TYR A 102 -14.95 -10.51 -9.61
N PHE A 103 -14.40 -9.36 -9.24
CA PHE A 103 -14.50 -8.14 -10.03
C PHE A 103 -13.82 -8.30 -11.39
N LEU A 104 -12.55 -8.73 -11.42
CA LEU A 104 -11.77 -8.86 -12.66
C LEU A 104 -12.30 -9.96 -13.58
N MET A 105 -12.93 -11.00 -13.04
CA MET A 105 -13.51 -12.08 -13.86
C MET A 105 -14.82 -11.69 -14.54
N ASN A 106 -15.56 -10.72 -14.00
CA ASN A 106 -16.93 -10.43 -14.43
C ASN A 106 -17.14 -9.00 -14.94
N TYR A 107 -16.19 -8.10 -14.72
CA TYR A 107 -16.35 -6.69 -15.00
C TYR A 107 -15.10 -6.08 -15.61
N LYS A 108 -15.31 -5.12 -16.52
CA LYS A 108 -14.30 -4.22 -17.04
C LYS A 108 -14.51 -2.82 -16.47
N LEU A 109 -13.43 -2.19 -16.02
CA LEU A 109 -13.42 -0.81 -15.53
C LEU A 109 -12.66 0.08 -16.52
N GLU A 110 -13.28 1.19 -16.92
CA GLU A 110 -12.68 2.23 -17.76
C GLU A 110 -12.80 3.58 -17.05
N LEU A 111 -11.68 4.25 -16.79
CA LEU A 111 -11.68 5.58 -16.19
C LEU A 111 -12.33 6.59 -17.14
N LYS A 112 -13.19 7.48 -16.62
CA LYS A 112 -13.75 8.58 -17.40
C LYS A 112 -12.69 9.63 -17.74
N ASN A 113 -11.72 9.83 -16.84
CA ASN A 113 -10.60 10.74 -17.04
C ASN A 113 -9.28 10.03 -16.71
N PRO A 114 -8.62 9.41 -17.70
CA PRO A 114 -7.33 8.73 -17.50
C PRO A 114 -6.19 9.68 -17.07
N GLU A 115 -6.28 10.96 -17.43
CA GLU A 115 -5.28 11.98 -17.13
C GLU A 115 -5.55 12.73 -15.82
N CYS A 116 -6.51 12.25 -15.01
CA CYS A 116 -6.85 12.89 -13.75
C CYS A 116 -5.61 12.97 -12.84
N PRO A 117 -5.24 14.18 -12.36
CA PRO A 117 -4.14 14.32 -11.43
C PRO A 117 -4.42 13.56 -10.12
N VAL A 118 -3.35 13.05 -9.52
CA VAL A 118 -3.38 12.29 -8.28
C VAL A 118 -2.80 13.13 -7.16
N THR A 119 -3.50 13.25 -6.03
CA THR A 119 -2.87 13.74 -4.79
C THR A 119 -2.16 12.60 -4.09
N HIS A 120 -1.01 12.88 -3.49
CA HIS A 120 -0.22 11.92 -2.71
C HIS A 120 -0.30 12.15 -1.20
N PHE A 121 -0.92 13.25 -0.76
CA PHE A 121 -1.07 13.62 0.64
C PHE A 121 -2.52 14.02 0.95
N PRO A 122 -3.12 13.53 2.05
CA PRO A 122 -2.58 12.56 3.01
C PRO A 122 -2.56 11.12 2.50
N ALA A 123 -3.21 10.87 1.36
CA ALA A 123 -3.43 9.56 0.76
C ALA A 123 -3.28 9.66 -0.76
N LEU A 124 -2.93 8.55 -1.43
CA LEU A 124 -2.99 8.48 -2.89
C LEU A 124 -4.46 8.48 -3.34
N LYS A 125 -4.90 9.54 -4.03
CA LYS A 125 -6.30 9.68 -4.48
C LYS A 125 -6.38 10.49 -5.78
N GLN A 126 -7.20 10.03 -6.73
CA GLN A 126 -7.55 10.83 -7.92
C GLN A 126 -8.49 11.98 -7.54
N LEU A 127 -8.23 13.18 -8.06
CA LEU A 127 -8.99 14.39 -7.69
C LEU A 127 -10.47 14.32 -8.06
N ASP A 128 -10.82 13.58 -9.12
CA ASP A 128 -12.20 13.38 -9.56
C ASP A 128 -12.93 12.27 -8.78
N ASN A 129 -12.28 11.64 -7.80
CA ASN A 129 -12.76 10.47 -7.06
C ASN A 129 -12.84 9.17 -7.88
N CYS A 130 -11.98 8.99 -8.88
CA CYS A 130 -11.90 7.77 -9.68
C CYS A 130 -13.22 7.45 -10.37
N LEU A 131 -13.78 8.45 -11.05
CA LEU A 131 -15.01 8.25 -11.83
C LEU A 131 -14.73 7.27 -12.98
N ALA A 132 -15.41 6.14 -12.96
CA ALA A 132 -15.21 5.08 -13.94
C ALA A 132 -16.55 4.56 -14.49
N LYS A 133 -16.50 4.04 -15.71
CA LYS A 133 -17.56 3.22 -16.29
C LYS A 133 -17.24 1.76 -16.00
N ILE A 134 -18.19 1.05 -15.40
CA ILE A 134 -18.09 -0.39 -15.16
C ILE A 134 -19.03 -1.09 -16.13
N THR A 135 -18.48 -2.02 -16.90
CA THR A 135 -19.24 -2.83 -17.86
C THR A 135 -19.14 -4.28 -17.43
N LYS A 136 -20.28 -4.96 -17.26
CA LYS A 136 -20.29 -6.41 -17.04
C LYS A 136 -19.80 -7.10 -18.30
N LEU A 137 -18.83 -7.98 -18.17
CA LEU A 137 -18.40 -8.85 -19.27
C LEU A 137 -19.57 -9.76 -19.61
N SER A 138 -19.96 -9.85 -20.89
CA SER A 138 -20.92 -10.85 -21.32
C SER A 138 -20.38 -12.21 -20.91
N SER A 139 -21.23 -13.04 -20.32
CA SER A 139 -20.96 -14.46 -20.20
C SER A 139 -21.06 -15.03 -21.60
N ASP A 140 -20.04 -14.81 -22.43
CA ASP A 140 -19.81 -15.62 -23.62
C ASP A 140 -19.26 -16.96 -23.10
N LEU A 141 -20.18 -17.71 -22.49
CA LEU A 141 -20.08 -19.14 -22.26
C LEU A 141 -20.10 -19.78 -23.65
N ASN A 142 -18.91 -19.98 -24.21
CA ASN A 142 -18.61 -21.21 -24.92
C ASN A 142 -18.27 -22.29 -23.88
#